data_AF-A0A1G8L8E4-F1
#
_entry.id   AF-A0A1G8L8E4-F1
#
_cell.length_a   1.000
_cell.length_b   1.000
_cell.length_c   1.000
_cell.angle_alpha   90.00
_cell.angle_beta   90.00
_cell.angle_gamma   90.00
#
_symmetry.space_group_name_H-M   'P 1'
#
loop_
_entity.id
_entity.type
_entity.pdbx_description
1 polymer ?
#
loop_
_entity_poly.entity_id
_entity_poly.type
_entity_poly.pdbx_seq_one_letter_code
_entity_poly.pdbx_strand_id
1 'polypeptide(L)'
;MNRTVKKIVVVCLTLCMIITMALTVDAKYVPKQMRCSRCHTLCTSYGYDPNYGGVTQTQNAGNYCPVCKKVVPAGEVHMYMWDFDRYYFLCESSSCQHRNYQDRLFYYDYNQPVSEHYTNGIRDF
;
A
#
# COMPACT_ATOMS: atom_id res chain seq x y z
N MET A 1 5.41 -48.77 -15.82
CA MET A 1 6.12 -47.61 -15.20
C MET A 1 6.75 -48.04 -13.89
N ASN A 2 8.09 -47.96 -13.77
CA ASN A 2 8.85 -48.43 -12.60
C ASN A 2 8.49 -47.64 -11.32
N ARG A 3 8.49 -48.33 -10.16
CA ARG A 3 8.12 -47.76 -8.85
C ARG A 3 8.97 -46.54 -8.48
N THR A 4 10.23 -46.52 -8.92
CA THR A 4 11.17 -45.40 -8.75
C THR A 4 10.77 -44.16 -9.57
N VAL A 5 10.33 -44.36 -10.81
CA VAL A 5 9.87 -43.27 -11.69
C VAL A 5 8.61 -42.62 -11.12
N LYS A 6 7.68 -43.41 -10.57
CA LYS A 6 6.50 -42.89 -9.87
C LYS A 6 6.88 -41.99 -8.67
N LYS A 7 7.87 -42.39 -7.87
CA LYS A 7 8.32 -41.60 -6.71
C LYS A 7 8.96 -40.28 -7.13
N ILE A 8 9.81 -40.30 -8.16
CA ILE A 8 10.46 -39.08 -8.68
C ILE A 8 9.41 -38.09 -9.19
N VAL A 9 8.44 -38.56 -9.98
CA VAL A 9 7.36 -37.71 -10.50
C VAL A 9 6.52 -37.10 -9.36
N VAL A 10 6.17 -37.88 -8.33
CA VAL A 10 5.43 -37.36 -7.17
C VAL A 10 6.24 -36.31 -6.42
N VAL A 11 7.53 -36.55 -6.18
CA VAL A 11 8.40 -35.57 -5.50
C VAL A 11 8.50 -34.28 -6.31
N CYS A 12 8.73 -34.36 -7.62
CA CYS A 12 8.78 -33.18 -8.49
C CYS A 12 7.48 -32.38 -8.48
N LEU A 13 6.32 -33.05 -8.54
CA LEU A 13 5.01 -32.39 -8.49
C LEU A 13 4.77 -31.71 -7.14
N THR A 14 5.13 -32.36 -6.04
CA THR A 14 5.02 -31.75 -4.70
C THR A 14 5.95 -30.56 -4.53
N LEU A 15 7.18 -30.63 -5.06
CA LEU A 15 8.11 -29.52 -5.03
C LEU A 15 7.59 -28.34 -5.87
N CYS A 16 7.07 -28.62 -7.06
CA CYS A 16 6.46 -27.60 -7.92
C CYS A 16 5.28 -26.92 -7.25
N MET A 17 4.39 -27.65 -6.55
CA MET A 17 3.29 -27.04 -5.79
C MET A 17 3.80 -26.14 -4.65
N ILE A 18 4.84 -26.55 -3.93
CA ILE A 18 5.42 -25.75 -2.85
C ILE A 18 6.04 -24.46 -3.42
N ILE A 19 6.74 -24.56 -4.55
CA ILE A 19 7.36 -23.42 -5.22
C ILE A 19 6.30 -22.46 -5.77
N THR A 20 5.23 -22.95 -6.41
CA THR A 20 4.16 -22.07 -6.90
C THR A 20 3.44 -21.35 -5.76
N MET A 21 3.19 -22.01 -4.62
CA MET A 21 2.63 -21.35 -3.44
C MET A 21 3.58 -20.31 -2.81
N ALA A 22 4.89 -20.50 -2.92
CA ALA A 22 5.88 -19.55 -2.44
C ALA A 22 6.08 -18.34 -3.38
N LEU A 23 5.73 -18.47 -4.66
CA LEU A 23 5.88 -17.42 -5.66
C LEU A 23 4.64 -16.53 -5.84
N THR A 24 3.47 -16.90 -5.31
CA THR A 24 2.24 -16.07 -5.37
C THR A 24 2.19 -14.98 -4.31
N VAL A 25 3.34 -14.43 -3.90
CA VAL A 25 3.42 -13.31 -2.95
C VAL A 25 3.30 -11.98 -3.69
N ASP A 26 2.15 -11.78 -4.34
CA ASP A 26 1.68 -10.41 -4.59
C ASP A 26 1.41 -9.74 -3.24
N ALA A 27 1.63 -8.42 -3.18
CA ALA A 27 1.63 -7.60 -1.97
C ALA A 27 0.72 -8.16 -0.86
N LYS A 28 1.31 -8.63 0.25
CA LYS A 28 0.50 -9.22 1.32
C LYS A 28 -0.30 -8.10 1.97
N TYR A 29 -1.63 -8.16 1.84
CA TYR A 29 -2.54 -7.37 2.66
C TYR A 29 -2.14 -7.46 4.14
N VAL A 30 -1.77 -6.31 4.74
CA VAL A 30 -1.52 -6.21 6.18
C VAL A 30 -2.67 -5.43 6.80
N PRO A 31 -3.50 -6.04 7.66
CA PRO A 31 -4.61 -5.33 8.30
C PRO A 31 -4.15 -4.06 9.01
N LYS A 32 -4.85 -2.96 8.76
CA LYS A 32 -4.65 -1.67 9.43
C LYS A 32 -5.77 -1.41 10.41
N GLN A 33 -5.50 -0.53 11.37
CA GLN A 33 -6.49 -0.06 12.33
C GLN A 33 -6.72 1.43 12.15
N MET A 34 -7.99 1.83 12.15
CA MET A 34 -8.40 3.22 12.03
C MET A 34 -9.64 3.47 12.89
N ARG A 35 -9.75 4.65 13.49
CA ARG A 35 -10.94 5.02 14.25
C ARG A 35 -12.06 5.47 13.32
N CYS A 36 -13.25 4.95 13.53
CA CYS A 36 -14.45 5.47 12.88
C CYS A 36 -14.60 6.97 13.20
N SER A 37 -14.77 7.81 12.19
CA SER A 37 -14.92 9.27 12.37
C SER A 37 -16.15 9.68 13.18
N ARG A 38 -17.15 8.78 13.29
CA ARG A 38 -18.43 9.04 13.95
C ARG A 38 -18.44 8.64 15.42
N CYS A 39 -18.01 7.42 15.73
CA CYS A 39 -18.07 6.88 17.10
C CYS A 39 -16.69 6.63 17.73
N HIS A 40 -15.61 6.94 17.02
CA HIS A 40 -14.21 6.77 17.45
C HIS A 40 -13.79 5.35 17.88
N THR A 41 -14.67 4.36 17.67
CA THR A 41 -14.36 2.94 17.86
C THR A 41 -13.27 2.55 16.87
N LEU A 42 -12.29 1.77 17.35
CA LEU A 42 -11.22 1.25 16.53
C LEU A 42 -11.77 0.15 15.62
N CYS A 43 -11.56 0.29 14.31
CA CYS A 43 -11.96 -0.68 13.31
C CYS A 43 -10.72 -1.27 12.65
N THR A 44 -10.77 -2.56 12.31
CA THR A 44 -9.75 -3.22 11.51
C THR A 44 -10.20 -3.20 10.05
N SER A 45 -9.27 -2.95 9.12
CA SER A 45 -9.59 -3.00 7.70
C SER A 45 -10.02 -4.41 7.29
N TYR A 46 -10.84 -4.51 6.24
CA TYR A 46 -11.24 -5.80 5.66
C TYR A 46 -10.67 -6.04 4.25
N GLY A 47 -10.12 -5.00 3.63
CA GLY A 47 -9.50 -5.07 2.32
C GLY A 47 -8.71 -3.80 2.03
N TYR A 48 -7.97 -3.82 0.93
CA TYR A 48 -7.20 -2.68 0.47
C TYR A 48 -7.03 -2.71 -1.05
N ASP A 49 -6.74 -1.55 -1.62
CA ASP A 49 -6.40 -1.35 -3.02
C ASP A 49 -4.95 -0.84 -3.09
N PRO A 50 -3.99 -1.68 -3.53
CA PRO A 50 -2.59 -1.28 -3.64
C PRO A 50 -2.40 -0.30 -4.78
N ASN A 51 -1.55 0.71 -4.59
CA ASN A 51 -1.29 1.75 -5.61
C ASN A 51 -2.58 2.45 -6.08
N TYR A 52 -3.52 2.69 -5.15
CA TYR A 52 -4.81 3.31 -5.45
C TYR A 52 -4.67 4.66 -6.18
N GLY A 53 -3.61 5.41 -5.84
CA GLY A 53 -3.25 6.61 -6.57
C GLY A 53 -1.89 7.15 -6.16
N GLY A 54 -1.50 8.23 -6.83
CA GLY A 54 -0.28 8.97 -6.56
C GLY A 54 -0.45 10.45 -6.81
N VAL A 55 0.36 11.26 -6.12
CA VAL A 55 0.39 12.71 -6.28
C VAL A 55 1.82 13.16 -6.51
N THR A 56 1.99 13.99 -7.52
CA THR A 56 3.23 14.72 -7.76
C THR A 56 3.17 16.07 -7.05
N GLN A 57 4.23 16.43 -6.33
CA GLN A 57 4.39 17.77 -5.77
C GLN A 57 5.70 18.39 -6.23
N THR A 58 5.63 19.69 -6.49
CA THR A 58 6.75 20.51 -6.91
C THR A 58 7.12 21.50 -5.82
N GLN A 59 8.41 21.59 -5.51
CA GLN A 59 9.00 22.52 -4.58
C GLN A 59 9.95 23.44 -5.33
N ASN A 60 9.58 24.71 -5.43
CA ASN A 60 10.44 25.74 -6.02
C ASN A 60 11.55 26.14 -5.04
N ALA A 61 12.59 26.80 -5.57
CA ALA A 61 13.63 27.44 -4.78
C ALA A 61 13.06 28.24 -3.59
N GLY A 62 13.63 28.04 -2.40
CA GLY A 62 13.17 28.64 -1.14
C GLY A 62 12.12 27.84 -0.38
N ASN A 63 11.47 26.83 -1.00
CA ASN A 63 10.55 25.94 -0.29
C ASN A 63 11.30 24.76 0.36
N TYR A 64 10.70 24.14 1.36
CA TYR A 64 11.27 22.94 1.98
C TYR A 64 10.92 21.69 1.16
N CYS A 65 11.94 20.92 0.77
CA CYS A 65 11.76 19.60 0.18
C CYS A 65 11.70 18.53 1.29
N PRO A 66 10.56 17.84 1.50
CA PRO A 66 10.42 16.81 2.52
C PRO A 66 11.25 15.56 2.24
N VAL A 67 11.62 15.32 0.97
CA VAL A 67 12.45 14.17 0.56
C VAL A 67 13.92 14.44 0.90
N CYS A 68 14.46 15.55 0.41
CA CYS A 68 15.85 15.94 0.70
C CYS A 68 16.07 16.45 2.12
N LYS A 69 14.99 16.73 2.86
CA LYS A 69 15.00 17.33 4.21
C LYS A 69 15.78 18.64 4.30
N LYS A 70 15.71 19.44 3.24
CA LYS A 70 16.39 20.75 3.14
C LYS A 70 15.54 21.73 2.34
N VAL A 71 15.85 23.02 2.47
CA VAL A 71 15.31 24.06 1.59
C VAL A 71 15.89 23.89 0.19
N VAL A 72 15.05 24.01 -0.83
CA VAL A 72 15.44 23.93 -2.24
C VAL A 72 16.36 25.11 -2.57
N PRO A 73 17.59 24.85 -3.05
CA PRO A 73 18.54 25.88 -3.43
C PRO A 73 18.01 26.84 -4.52
N ALA A 74 18.58 28.03 -4.57
CA ALA A 74 18.31 28.97 -5.67
C ALA A 74 18.70 28.36 -7.02
N GLY A 75 17.82 28.48 -8.01
CA GLY A 75 18.02 27.88 -9.34
C GLY A 75 17.69 26.38 -9.43
N GLU A 76 17.23 25.77 -8.34
CA GLU A 76 16.70 24.40 -8.34
C GLU A 76 15.17 24.38 -8.24
N VAL A 77 14.57 23.37 -8.87
CA VAL A 77 13.20 22.95 -8.66
C VAL A 77 13.23 21.47 -8.33
N HIS A 78 12.68 21.11 -7.17
CA HIS A 78 12.55 19.73 -6.76
C HIS A 78 11.14 19.25 -7.04
N MET A 79 10.99 18.01 -7.44
CA MET A 79 9.69 17.37 -7.64
C MET A 79 9.75 15.96 -7.06
N TYR A 80 8.69 15.54 -6.40
CA TYR A 80 8.59 14.17 -5.91
C TYR A 80 7.19 13.61 -6.12
N MET A 81 7.14 12.29 -6.24
CA MET A 81 5.90 11.54 -6.33
C MET A 81 5.77 10.66 -5.09
N TRP A 82 4.61 10.71 -4.45
CA TRP A 82 4.23 9.70 -3.47
C TRP A 82 2.97 9.00 -3.93
N ASP A 83 2.93 7.71 -3.63
CA ASP A 83 1.78 6.85 -3.87
C ASP A 83 1.03 6.62 -2.56
N PHE A 84 -0.21 6.16 -2.65
CA PHE A 84 -0.99 5.77 -1.48
C PHE A 84 -1.81 4.53 -1.77
N ASP A 85 -1.88 3.67 -0.76
CA ASP A 85 -2.78 2.52 -0.73
C ASP A 85 -4.08 2.94 -0.06
N ARG A 86 -5.21 2.48 -0.58
CA ARG A 86 -6.50 2.70 0.07
C ARG A 86 -6.89 1.49 0.89
N TYR A 87 -7.17 1.68 2.17
CA TYR A 87 -7.69 0.62 3.05
C TYR A 87 -9.15 0.86 3.35
N TYR A 88 -9.96 -0.20 3.34
CA TYR A 88 -11.40 -0.15 3.56
C TYR A 88 -11.77 -0.72 4.93
N PHE A 89 -12.70 -0.05 5.59
CA PHE A 89 -13.13 -0.34 6.96
C PHE A 89 -14.65 -0.36 7.05
N LEU A 90 -15.16 -1.17 7.96
CA LEU A 90 -16.57 -1.21 8.33
C LEU A 90 -16.69 -0.98 9.85
N CYS A 91 -17.49 0.00 10.25
CA CYS A 91 -17.76 0.25 11.66
C CYS A 91 -18.92 -0.63 12.15
N GLU A 92 -18.58 -1.67 12.90
CA GLU A 92 -19.54 -2.60 13.52
C GLU A 92 -19.87 -2.26 14.98
N SER A 93 -19.42 -1.11 15.47
CA SER A 93 -19.74 -0.61 16.81
C SER A 93 -21.25 -0.45 17.00
N SER A 94 -21.78 -0.79 18.18
CA SER A 94 -23.21 -0.62 18.52
C SER A 94 -23.69 0.82 18.28
N SER A 95 -22.82 1.81 18.49
CA SER A 95 -23.08 3.23 18.22
C SER A 95 -23.28 3.56 16.74
N CYS A 96 -22.89 2.68 15.82
CA CYS A 96 -23.06 2.84 14.38
C CYS A 96 -23.95 1.75 13.75
N GLN A 97 -24.24 0.65 14.45
CA GLN A 97 -24.97 -0.50 13.90
C GLN A 97 -26.39 -0.18 13.42
N HIS A 98 -27.05 0.80 14.04
CA HIS A 98 -28.39 1.28 13.64
C HIS A 98 -28.41 2.05 12.31
N ARG A 99 -27.25 2.34 11.73
CA ARG A 99 -27.12 3.04 10.45
C ARG A 99 -27.06 2.03 9.30
N ASN A 100 -27.37 2.54 8.10
CA ASN A 100 -27.26 1.76 6.87
C ASN A 100 -25.83 1.24 6.66
N TYR A 101 -25.69 0.13 5.93
CA TYR A 101 -24.38 -0.48 5.67
C TYR A 101 -23.40 0.51 5.03
N GLN A 102 -23.85 1.27 4.02
CA GLN A 102 -23.05 2.29 3.32
C GLN A 102 -22.56 3.40 4.25
N ASP A 103 -23.33 3.74 5.29
CA ASP A 103 -23.00 4.76 6.29
C ASP A 103 -21.95 4.31 7.31
N ARG A 104 -21.66 3.01 7.36
CA ARG A 104 -20.68 2.41 8.26
C ARG A 104 -19.37 2.11 7.54
N LEU A 105 -19.36 2.15 6.22
CA LEU A 105 -18.17 2.03 5.39
C LEU A 105 -17.38 3.31 5.43
N PHE A 106 -16.06 3.18 5.51
CA PHE A 106 -15.14 4.28 5.32
C PHE A 106 -13.81 3.74 4.80
N TYR A 107 -13.00 4.63 4.26
CA TYR A 107 -11.66 4.29 3.80
C TYR A 107 -10.64 5.24 4.40
N TYR A 108 -9.38 4.83 4.35
CA TYR A 108 -8.26 5.71 4.65
C TYR A 108 -7.11 5.42 3.69
N ASP A 109 -6.53 6.50 3.18
CA ASP A 109 -5.42 6.46 2.24
C ASP A 109 -4.12 6.51 3.04
N TYR A 110 -3.34 5.44 2.98
CA TYR A 110 -2.04 5.33 3.65
C TYR A 110 -0.94 5.68 2.67
N ASN A 111 -0.24 6.78 2.94
CA ASN A 111 0.92 7.21 2.17
C ASN A 111 1.98 6.11 2.16
N GLN A 112 2.43 5.77 0.96
CA GLN A 112 3.61 4.96 0.73
C GLN A 112 4.87 5.84 0.80
N PRO A 113 6.05 5.23 0.96
CA PRO A 113 7.30 5.93 0.72
C PRO A 113 7.29 6.61 -0.64
N VAL A 114 7.95 7.77 -0.72
CA VAL A 114 8.19 8.47 -2.00
C VAL A 114 8.85 7.49 -2.96
N SER A 115 8.26 7.35 -4.15
CA SER A 115 8.72 6.42 -5.19
C SER A 115 9.71 7.08 -6.14
N GLU A 116 9.59 8.40 -6.34
CA GLU A 116 10.42 9.16 -7.27
C GLU A 116 10.75 10.55 -6.72
N HIS A 117 11.97 11.01 -6.98
CA HIS A 117 12.41 12.39 -6.77
C HIS A 117 13.20 12.88 -7.98
N TYR A 118 13.05 14.16 -8.26
CA TYR A 118 13.65 14.85 -9.40
C TYR A 118 14.21 16.19 -8.95
N THR A 119 15.41 16.51 -9.43
CA THR A 119 16.00 17.85 -9.37
C THR A 119 16.14 18.39 -10.78
N ASN A 120 15.51 19.54 -11.06
CA ASN A 120 15.53 20.18 -12.39
C ASN A 120 15.12 19.23 -13.53
N GLY A 121 14.15 18.35 -13.29
CA GLY A 121 13.65 17.38 -14.27
C GLY A 121 14.51 16.12 -14.42
N ILE A 122 15.61 15.99 -13.66
CA ILE A 122 16.47 14.80 -13.66
C ILE A 122 16.12 13.95 -12.45
N ARG A 123 15.80 12.67 -12.67
CA ARG A 123 15.55 11.70 -11.60
C ARG A 123 16.84 11.44 -10.83
N ASP A 124 16.82 11.60 -9.52
CA ASP A 124 18.01 11.47 -8.65
C ASP A 124 17.81 10.48 -7.48
N PHE A 125 16.64 9.83 -7.43
CA PHE A 125 16.23 8.78 -6.49
C PHE A 125 15.53 7.62 -7.20
#